data_AF-A0A3P8P2R8-F1
#
_entry.id   AF-A0A3P8P2R8-F1
#
_cell.length_a   1.000
_cell.length_b   1.000
_cell.length_c   1.000
_cell.angle_alpha   90.00
_cell.angle_beta   90.00
_cell.angle_gamma   90.00
#
_symmetry.space_group_name_H-M   'P 1'
#
loop_
_entity.id
_entity.type
_entity.pdbx_description
1 polymer ?
#
loop_
_entity_poly.entity_id
_entity_poly.type
_entity_poly.pdbx_seq_one_letter_code
_entity_poly.pdbx_strand_id
1 'polypeptide(L)'
;MDALHDAPIRCQDIFKALPDQQRPIRVVLTNGVAGVGKTFSVQKFTLDWAEGLENQHVSVVVLLSFRELNLIRDEQYSLLELLHVFHPTLQKVTAEKLAVSQLLFIFDGLDESRLSLDFTNRKLLSDVTQKSSVSQLLTNLIQGNLLPSALVWITSRPAAANQIPPTCVDRLTEVRGFTDAQKEEYFRRRFSDEELSSRIISHMKTSRILHIMCSIPVFCWITATVLEHMLTTEQRGELPKTLTDMYSHFLLVQTKRKKNKYHKGHETSPQKLTKADRKVLLKLGRLAFEHLEKGNIMFYQEDLEQCGLDVTEASVYSGVCTEIFKRECVIFQKPVYCFVHLSIQEFLAAVYMFHCHTNRKTESKNGHLDLFVRFLHGLCLESNQRLLVGLLGQTEISPGTIQRVINNLKEMNSDEISPDRSINIFHCLMEMNHLSLFQEIQEFLKSENRSEKELSEIQCSALVFMLQMSEEVLDELDLQKYNTSWHGTTETDSSCEELQKGW
;
A
#
# COMPACT_ATOMS: atom_id res chain seq x y z
N MET A 1 -28.22 -10.26 -3.09
CA MET A 1 -27.17 -9.29 -2.80
C MET A 1 -27.62 -8.58 -1.54
N ASP A 2 -27.18 -9.07 -0.39
CA ASP A 2 -27.52 -8.42 0.87
C ASP A 2 -26.80 -7.07 0.91
N ALA A 3 -27.51 -6.03 1.36
CA ALA A 3 -26.99 -4.67 1.42
C ALA A 3 -25.64 -4.65 2.16
N LEU A 4 -24.61 -4.07 1.53
CA LEU A 4 -23.37 -3.69 2.19
C LEU A 4 -23.73 -2.65 3.25
N HIS A 5 -23.97 -3.10 4.48
CA HIS A 5 -24.08 -2.20 5.62
C HIS A 5 -22.68 -1.77 6.00
N ASP A 6 -22.33 -0.55 5.61
CA ASP A 6 -21.06 0.08 5.91
C ASP A 6 -21.04 0.58 7.37
N ALA A 7 -21.02 -0.36 8.30
CA ALA A 7 -21.08 -0.10 9.73
C ALA A 7 -19.68 -0.20 10.37
N PRO A 8 -19.26 0.80 11.17
CA PRO A 8 -17.99 0.73 11.86
C PRO A 8 -17.98 -0.44 12.84
N ILE A 9 -16.93 -1.24 12.79
CA ILE A 9 -16.73 -2.41 13.65
C ILE A 9 -15.39 -2.31 14.37
N ARG A 10 -15.36 -2.68 15.65
CA ARG A 10 -14.10 -2.80 16.39
C ARG A 10 -13.41 -4.09 15.99
N CYS A 11 -12.08 -4.06 15.86
CA CYS A 11 -11.29 -5.23 15.46
C CYS A 11 -11.52 -6.48 16.34
N GLN A 12 -11.83 -6.29 17.63
CA GLN A 12 -12.11 -7.37 18.58
C GLN A 12 -13.47 -8.03 18.36
N ASP A 13 -14.38 -7.35 17.67
CA ASP A 13 -15.77 -7.77 17.44
C ASP A 13 -15.97 -8.40 16.06
N ILE A 14 -14.90 -8.58 15.26
CA ILE A 14 -15.00 -9.07 13.86
C ILE A 14 -15.66 -10.45 13.72
N PHE A 15 -15.62 -11.29 14.75
CA PHE A 15 -16.28 -12.59 14.80
C PHE A 15 -17.63 -12.58 15.53
N LYS A 16 -18.03 -11.44 16.14
CA LYS A 16 -19.31 -11.32 16.83
C LYS A 16 -20.42 -11.06 15.81
N ALA A 17 -21.49 -11.86 15.88
CA ALA A 17 -22.69 -11.63 15.07
C ALA A 17 -23.31 -10.28 15.42
N LEU A 18 -23.76 -9.53 14.40
CA LEU A 18 -24.60 -8.36 14.62
C LEU A 18 -25.97 -8.80 15.19
N PRO A 19 -26.68 -7.95 15.93
CA PRO A 19 -27.96 -8.31 16.55
C PRO A 19 -28.99 -8.93 15.57
N ASP A 20 -28.92 -8.53 14.30
CA ASP A 20 -29.83 -8.97 13.24
C ASP A 20 -29.31 -10.17 12.42
N GLN A 21 -28.08 -10.64 12.67
CA GLN A 21 -27.47 -11.78 11.96
C GLN A 21 -27.64 -13.09 12.74
N GLN A 22 -28.35 -14.06 12.17
CA GLN A 22 -28.52 -15.40 12.75
C GLN A 22 -27.40 -16.40 12.38
N ARG A 23 -26.56 -16.10 11.38
CA ARG A 23 -25.51 -17.04 10.93
C ARG A 23 -24.21 -16.84 11.71
N PRO A 24 -23.56 -17.92 12.17
CA PRO A 24 -22.24 -17.83 12.81
C PRO A 24 -21.20 -17.35 11.81
N ILE A 25 -20.29 -16.47 12.25
CA ILE A 25 -19.18 -15.96 11.43
C ILE A 25 -17.95 -16.77 11.74
N ARG A 26 -17.48 -17.53 10.76
CA ARG A 26 -16.28 -18.36 10.88
C ARG A 26 -15.12 -17.76 10.11
N VAL A 27 -15.35 -17.28 8.89
CA VAL A 27 -14.31 -16.73 8.00
C VAL A 27 -14.51 -15.24 7.82
N VAL A 28 -13.55 -14.45 8.30
CA VAL A 28 -13.47 -13.01 8.10
C VAL A 28 -12.36 -12.70 7.10
N LEU A 29 -12.70 -11.97 6.03
CA LEU A 29 -11.73 -11.40 5.11
C LEU A 29 -11.64 -9.89 5.37
N THR A 30 -10.44 -9.41 5.69
CA THR A 30 -10.18 -7.98 5.91
C THR A 30 -9.37 -7.42 4.76
N ASN A 31 -9.99 -6.49 4.04
CA ASN A 31 -9.38 -5.73 2.97
C ASN A 31 -8.78 -4.43 3.48
N GLY A 32 -7.89 -3.87 2.69
CA GLY A 32 -7.37 -2.53 2.89
C GLY A 32 -6.16 -2.28 2.00
N VAL A 33 -5.92 -1.01 1.69
CA VAL A 33 -4.78 -0.59 0.88
C VAL A 33 -3.44 -0.90 1.55
N ALA A 34 -2.35 -0.77 0.78
CA ALA A 34 -1.02 -0.96 1.33
C ALA A 34 -0.76 0.04 2.48
N GLY A 35 -0.07 -0.40 3.54
CA GLY A 35 0.34 0.49 4.63
C GLY A 35 -0.77 0.99 5.57
N VAL A 36 -2.04 0.60 5.33
CA VAL A 36 -3.20 1.09 6.10
C VAL A 36 -3.26 0.55 7.54
N GLY A 37 -2.47 -0.48 7.86
CA GLY A 37 -2.40 -1.05 9.21
C GLY A 37 -3.08 -2.42 9.40
N LYS A 38 -3.28 -3.20 8.34
CA LYS A 38 -3.83 -4.57 8.42
C LYS A 38 -3.02 -5.47 9.36
N THR A 39 -1.72 -5.65 9.07
CA THR A 39 -0.80 -6.43 9.92
C THR A 39 -0.70 -5.86 11.34
N PHE A 40 -0.73 -4.53 11.50
CA PHE A 40 -0.74 -3.92 12.84
C PHE A 40 -2.01 -4.29 13.62
N SER A 41 -3.17 -4.34 12.96
CA SER A 41 -4.43 -4.76 13.58
C SER A 41 -4.37 -6.23 14.03
N VAL A 42 -3.79 -7.10 13.21
CA VAL A 42 -3.53 -8.51 13.56
C VAL A 42 -2.60 -8.63 14.78
N GLN A 43 -1.49 -7.87 14.79
CA GLN A 43 -0.55 -7.87 15.90
C GLN A 43 -1.19 -7.34 17.19
N LYS A 44 -1.96 -6.25 17.11
CA LYS A 44 -2.65 -5.68 18.26
C LYS A 44 -3.71 -6.63 18.82
N PHE A 45 -4.50 -7.26 17.94
CA PHE A 45 -5.47 -8.29 18.33
C PHE A 45 -4.77 -9.45 19.05
N THR A 46 -3.66 -9.94 18.49
CA THR A 46 -2.91 -11.06 19.05
C THR A 46 -2.29 -10.70 20.41
N LEU A 47 -1.78 -9.46 20.56
CA LEU A 47 -1.25 -8.96 21.82
C LEU A 47 -2.35 -8.86 22.90
N ASP A 48 -3.49 -8.27 22.57
CA ASP A 48 -4.62 -8.13 23.51
C ASP A 48 -5.15 -9.49 23.97
N TRP A 49 -5.22 -10.45 23.05
CA TRP A 49 -5.55 -11.84 23.37
C TRP A 49 -4.50 -12.47 24.30
N ALA A 50 -3.21 -12.31 24.00
CA ALA A 50 -2.12 -12.88 24.80
C ALA A 50 -2.03 -12.27 26.21
N GLU A 51 -2.38 -10.99 26.37
CA GLU A 51 -2.44 -10.28 27.65
C GLU A 51 -3.73 -10.58 28.44
N GLY A 52 -4.66 -11.34 27.88
CA GLY A 52 -5.91 -11.71 28.56
C GLY A 52 -6.99 -10.62 28.52
N LEU A 53 -6.80 -9.57 27.72
CA LEU A 53 -7.69 -8.40 27.70
C LEU A 53 -8.99 -8.68 26.95
N GLU A 54 -8.90 -9.36 25.80
CA GLU A 54 -10.02 -9.53 24.87
C GLU A 54 -10.02 -10.92 24.22
N ASN A 55 -11.16 -11.31 23.62
CA ASN A 55 -11.32 -12.56 22.83
C ASN A 55 -10.91 -13.87 23.53
N GLN A 56 -10.99 -13.95 24.86
CA GLN A 56 -10.61 -15.13 25.67
C GLN A 56 -11.49 -16.39 25.46
N HIS A 57 -12.54 -16.30 24.64
CA HIS A 57 -13.28 -17.47 24.17
C HIS A 57 -12.46 -18.31 23.17
N VAL A 58 -11.44 -17.73 22.55
CA VAL A 58 -10.46 -18.43 21.70
C VAL A 58 -9.35 -18.98 22.58
N SER A 59 -9.18 -20.30 22.57
CA SER A 59 -8.18 -21.00 23.38
C SER A 59 -6.77 -20.87 22.80
N VAL A 60 -6.64 -20.83 21.47
CA VAL A 60 -5.35 -20.77 20.77
C VAL A 60 -5.48 -19.88 19.54
N VAL A 61 -4.63 -18.86 19.44
CA VAL A 61 -4.46 -18.04 18.25
C VAL A 61 -3.21 -18.51 17.51
N VAL A 62 -3.38 -18.89 16.24
CA VAL A 62 -2.31 -19.31 15.34
C VAL A 62 -2.16 -18.24 14.26
N LEU A 63 -1.08 -17.46 14.33
CA LEU A 63 -0.70 -16.53 13.27
C LEU A 63 0.20 -17.24 12.26
N LEU A 64 -0.20 -17.20 10.99
CA LEU A 64 0.57 -17.70 9.85
C LEU A 64 0.64 -16.60 8.80
N SER A 65 1.79 -15.94 8.68
CA SER A 65 2.00 -14.96 7.61
C SER A 65 2.29 -15.67 6.29
N PHE A 66 1.68 -15.23 5.19
CA PHE A 66 2.01 -15.75 3.85
C PHE A 66 3.48 -15.52 3.49
N ARG A 67 4.10 -14.47 4.04
CA ARG A 67 5.54 -14.21 3.95
C ARG A 67 6.37 -15.39 4.43
N GLU A 68 5.97 -15.99 5.55
CA GLU A 68 6.67 -17.11 6.17
C GLU A 68 6.29 -18.44 5.51
N LEU A 69 5.02 -18.58 5.12
CA LEU A 69 4.53 -19.77 4.40
C LEU A 69 5.26 -19.96 3.06
N ASN A 70 5.62 -18.87 2.36
CA ASN A 70 6.40 -18.91 1.12
C ASN A 70 7.81 -19.53 1.28
N LEU A 71 8.33 -19.63 2.50
CA LEU A 71 9.67 -20.17 2.80
C LEU A 71 9.70 -21.69 2.88
N ILE A 72 8.52 -22.29 3.05
CA ILE A 72 8.34 -23.72 3.04
C ILE A 72 8.51 -24.20 1.60
N ARG A 73 9.38 -25.18 1.41
CA ARG A 73 9.58 -25.82 0.10
C ARG A 73 8.42 -26.78 -0.21
N ASP A 74 8.35 -27.29 -1.45
CA ASP A 74 7.35 -28.27 -1.91
C ASP A 74 7.50 -29.66 -1.25
N GLU A 75 7.48 -29.71 0.07
CA GLU A 75 7.36 -30.91 0.88
C GLU A 75 5.90 -31.07 1.30
N GLN A 76 5.48 -32.32 1.54
CA GLN A 76 4.15 -32.57 2.06
C GLN A 76 4.16 -32.51 3.58
N TYR A 77 3.32 -31.64 4.12
CA TYR A 77 3.11 -31.45 5.54
C TYR A 77 1.71 -31.90 5.92
N SER A 78 1.55 -32.39 7.15
CA SER A 78 0.25 -32.37 7.83
C SER A 78 0.03 -31.00 8.50
N LEU A 79 -1.22 -30.64 8.80
CA LEU A 79 -1.48 -29.39 9.52
C LEU A 79 -0.79 -29.37 10.89
N LEU A 80 -0.76 -30.50 11.58
CA LEU A 80 -0.07 -30.63 12.87
C LEU A 80 1.44 -30.38 12.73
N GLU A 81 2.09 -30.98 11.74
CA GLU A 81 3.51 -30.73 11.47
C GLU A 81 3.78 -29.27 11.11
N LEU A 82 2.91 -28.67 10.28
CA LEU A 82 3.01 -27.26 9.91
C LEU A 82 2.93 -26.37 11.16
N LEU A 83 2.02 -26.64 12.08
CA LEU A 83 1.91 -25.90 13.34
C LEU A 83 3.14 -26.04 14.21
N HIS A 84 3.74 -27.23 14.31
CA HIS A 84 4.96 -27.45 15.09
C HIS A 84 6.19 -26.77 14.48
N VAL A 85 6.23 -26.62 13.16
CA VAL A 85 7.28 -25.86 12.46
C VAL A 85 7.17 -24.37 12.78
N PHE A 86 5.96 -23.82 12.71
CA PHE A 86 5.74 -22.38 12.87
C PHE A 86 5.71 -21.93 14.33
N HIS A 87 5.20 -22.80 15.20
CA HIS A 87 5.03 -22.54 16.62
C HIS A 87 5.58 -23.74 17.41
N PRO A 88 6.91 -23.83 17.64
CA PRO A 88 7.52 -24.97 18.34
C PRO A 88 6.98 -25.18 19.76
N THR A 89 6.43 -24.15 20.39
CA THR A 89 5.73 -24.24 21.68
C THR A 89 4.50 -25.13 21.64
N LEU A 90 3.88 -25.31 20.47
CA LEU A 90 2.74 -26.20 20.25
C LEU A 90 3.12 -27.68 20.13
N GLN A 91 4.41 -28.07 20.16
CA GLN A 91 4.84 -29.48 20.08
C GLN A 91 4.21 -30.41 21.14
N LYS A 92 3.74 -29.86 22.26
CA LYS A 92 3.07 -30.60 23.34
C LYS A 92 1.56 -30.79 23.09
N VAL A 93 1.02 -30.16 22.05
CA VAL A 93 -0.39 -30.23 21.68
C VAL A 93 -0.58 -31.38 20.70
N THR A 94 -1.44 -32.32 21.05
CA THR A 94 -1.74 -33.48 20.19
C THR A 94 -2.86 -33.14 19.21
N ALA A 95 -3.02 -33.98 18.17
CA ALA A 95 -4.09 -33.83 17.18
C ALA A 95 -5.48 -33.78 17.84
N GLU A 96 -5.71 -34.60 18.87
CA GLU A 96 -7.00 -34.65 19.58
C GLU A 96 -7.27 -33.36 20.35
N LYS A 97 -6.23 -32.78 20.97
CA LYS A 97 -6.36 -31.50 21.69
C LYS A 97 -6.65 -30.34 20.73
N LEU A 98 -6.00 -30.32 19.56
CA LEU A 98 -6.29 -29.33 18.52
C LEU A 98 -7.74 -29.43 18.04
N ALA A 99 -8.23 -30.66 17.78
CA ALA A 99 -9.58 -30.88 17.26
C ALA A 99 -10.70 -30.38 18.20
N VAL A 100 -10.47 -30.37 19.52
CA VAL A 100 -11.46 -29.91 20.51
C VAL A 100 -11.25 -28.47 20.98
N SER A 101 -10.17 -27.81 20.55
CA SER A 101 -9.84 -26.44 20.96
C SER A 101 -10.59 -25.40 20.14
N GLN A 102 -10.94 -24.26 20.76
CA GLN A 102 -11.42 -23.09 20.03
C GLN A 102 -10.21 -22.38 19.40
N LEU A 103 -9.97 -22.67 18.13
CA LEU A 103 -8.83 -22.19 17.36
C LEU A 103 -9.21 -20.96 16.55
N LEU A 104 -8.31 -19.99 16.48
CA LEU A 104 -8.33 -18.92 15.50
C LEU A 104 -7.07 -19.00 14.65
N PHE A 105 -7.23 -19.21 13.36
CA PHE A 105 -6.16 -19.07 12.37
C PHE A 105 -6.19 -17.67 11.79
N ILE A 106 -5.07 -16.96 11.87
CA ILE A 106 -4.89 -15.68 11.22
C ILE A 106 -3.91 -15.84 10.06
N PHE A 107 -4.39 -15.64 8.84
CA PHE A 107 -3.62 -15.64 7.61
C PHE A 107 -3.32 -14.20 7.20
N ASP A 108 -2.15 -13.70 7.57
CA ASP A 108 -1.77 -12.31 7.33
C ASP A 108 -1.04 -12.15 5.99
N GLY A 109 -1.53 -11.22 5.16
CA GLY A 109 -0.88 -10.80 3.91
C GLY A 109 -1.10 -11.75 2.74
N LEU A 110 -2.35 -12.12 2.41
CA LEU A 110 -2.65 -12.97 1.26
C LEU A 110 -2.08 -12.44 -0.06
N ASP A 111 -1.99 -11.12 -0.22
CA ASP A 111 -1.38 -10.47 -1.37
C ASP A 111 0.14 -10.69 -1.49
N GLU A 112 0.79 -11.22 -0.45
CA GLU A 112 2.20 -11.64 -0.47
C GLU A 112 2.37 -13.13 -0.80
N SER A 113 1.27 -13.88 -1.00
CA SER A 113 1.30 -15.32 -1.25
C SER A 113 1.90 -15.66 -2.62
N ARG A 114 2.84 -16.61 -2.64
CA ARG A 114 3.29 -17.30 -3.86
C ARG A 114 2.60 -18.66 -4.04
N LEU A 115 1.75 -19.05 -3.09
CA LEU A 115 1.03 -20.31 -3.10
C LEU A 115 -0.18 -20.23 -4.03
N SER A 116 -0.34 -21.21 -4.90
CA SER A 116 -1.56 -21.35 -5.71
C SER A 116 -2.68 -21.97 -4.86
N LEU A 117 -3.66 -21.15 -4.45
CA LEU A 117 -4.81 -21.58 -3.66
C LEU A 117 -5.95 -22.04 -4.60
N ASP A 118 -5.97 -23.32 -4.92
CA ASP A 118 -7.01 -23.91 -5.78
C ASP A 118 -8.21 -24.41 -4.96
N PHE A 119 -9.28 -23.62 -4.97
CA PHE A 119 -10.56 -23.96 -4.31
C PHE A 119 -11.47 -24.88 -5.15
N THR A 120 -11.08 -25.20 -6.39
CA THR A 120 -11.85 -26.11 -7.28
C THR A 120 -11.45 -27.58 -7.08
N ASN A 121 -10.30 -27.82 -6.46
CA ASN A 121 -9.80 -29.15 -6.18
C ASN A 121 -10.72 -29.90 -5.20
N ARG A 122 -11.13 -31.12 -5.56
CA ARG A 122 -12.03 -31.97 -4.75
C ARG A 122 -11.31 -32.84 -3.72
N LYS A 123 -9.99 -32.73 -3.57
CA LYS A 123 -9.24 -33.49 -2.55
C LYS A 123 -9.65 -33.02 -1.16
N LEU A 124 -10.54 -33.78 -0.53
CA LEU A 124 -11.03 -33.54 0.83
C LEU A 124 -9.96 -33.94 1.86
N LEU A 125 -9.56 -32.99 2.69
CA LEU A 125 -8.68 -33.22 3.84
C LEU A 125 -9.44 -32.86 5.11
N SER A 126 -9.68 -33.84 5.97
CA SER A 126 -10.41 -33.66 7.24
C SER A 126 -9.58 -34.00 8.48
N ASP A 127 -8.47 -34.70 8.32
CA ASP A 127 -7.57 -35.12 9.41
C ASP A 127 -6.34 -34.21 9.46
N VAL A 128 -6.05 -33.66 10.64
CA VAL A 128 -4.91 -32.77 10.90
C VAL A 128 -3.54 -33.46 10.77
N THR A 129 -3.51 -34.79 10.75
CA THR A 129 -2.31 -35.62 10.58
C THR A 129 -2.07 -36.04 9.12
N GLN A 130 -3.05 -35.83 8.23
CA GLN A 130 -2.93 -36.18 6.82
C GLN A 130 -1.98 -35.22 6.10
N LYS A 131 -1.00 -35.77 5.38
CA LYS A 131 -0.02 -34.98 4.62
C LYS A 131 -0.56 -34.51 3.27
N SER A 132 -0.27 -33.26 2.93
CA SER A 132 -0.59 -32.64 1.65
C SER A 132 0.32 -31.44 1.38
N SER A 133 0.15 -30.77 0.23
CA SER A 133 0.78 -29.46 0.03
C SER A 133 0.18 -28.40 0.95
N VAL A 134 0.98 -27.38 1.27
CA VAL A 134 0.53 -26.24 2.11
C VAL A 134 -0.71 -25.59 1.50
N SER A 135 -0.75 -25.34 0.19
CA SER A 135 -1.93 -24.81 -0.49
C SER A 135 -3.21 -25.64 -0.24
N GLN A 136 -3.10 -26.97 -0.25
CA GLN A 136 -4.25 -27.85 -0.02
C GLN A 136 -4.68 -27.85 1.45
N LEU A 137 -3.75 -27.76 2.40
CA LEU A 137 -4.08 -27.60 3.82
C LEU A 137 -4.83 -26.28 4.06
N LEU A 138 -4.32 -25.17 3.51
CA LEU A 138 -4.92 -23.84 3.68
C LEU A 138 -6.31 -23.75 3.05
N THR A 139 -6.48 -24.23 1.83
CA THR A 139 -7.80 -24.24 1.16
C THR A 139 -8.82 -25.09 1.90
N ASN A 140 -8.46 -26.28 2.37
CA ASN A 140 -9.36 -27.14 3.16
C ASN A 140 -9.68 -26.53 4.54
N LEU A 141 -8.73 -25.82 5.16
CA LEU A 141 -8.98 -25.08 6.40
C LEU A 141 -9.94 -23.90 6.14
N ILE A 142 -9.73 -23.12 5.09
CA ILE A 142 -10.62 -21.98 4.76
C ILE A 142 -12.03 -22.48 4.42
N GLN A 143 -12.16 -23.55 3.63
CA GLN A 143 -13.45 -24.17 3.29
C GLN A 143 -14.16 -24.85 4.47
N GLY A 144 -13.44 -25.11 5.57
CA GLY A 144 -13.98 -25.80 6.74
C GLY A 144 -14.02 -27.32 6.63
N ASN A 145 -13.37 -27.91 5.62
CA ASN A 145 -13.18 -29.36 5.53
C ASN A 145 -12.23 -29.86 6.64
N LEU A 146 -11.20 -29.05 6.93
CA LEU A 146 -10.23 -29.28 7.99
C LEU A 146 -10.55 -28.33 9.15
N LEU A 147 -10.70 -28.86 10.38
CA LEU A 147 -11.07 -28.09 11.58
C LEU A 147 -12.29 -27.16 11.36
N PRO A 148 -13.50 -27.73 11.16
CA PRO A 148 -14.70 -26.96 10.83
C PRO A 148 -15.10 -25.92 11.89
N SER A 149 -14.77 -26.14 13.15
CA SER A 149 -15.05 -25.22 14.25
C SER A 149 -14.03 -24.08 14.39
N ALA A 150 -12.90 -24.12 13.68
CA ALA A 150 -11.87 -23.10 13.78
C ALA A 150 -12.32 -21.80 13.08
N LEU A 151 -12.08 -20.68 13.74
CA LEU A 151 -12.22 -19.35 13.17
C LEU A 151 -11.05 -19.07 12.23
N VAL A 152 -11.30 -18.32 11.17
CA VAL A 152 -10.31 -17.94 10.18
C VAL A 152 -10.40 -16.44 9.92
N TRP A 153 -9.28 -15.74 10.08
CA TRP A 153 -9.14 -14.34 9.73
C TRP A 153 -8.08 -14.20 8.64
N ILE A 154 -8.45 -13.65 7.49
CA ILE A 154 -7.54 -13.41 6.37
C ILE A 154 -7.39 -11.91 6.18
N THR A 155 -6.16 -11.41 6.04
CA THR A 155 -5.92 -10.02 5.60
C THR A 155 -5.38 -10.00 4.18
N SER A 156 -5.83 -9.04 3.37
CA SER A 156 -5.40 -8.92 1.97
C SER A 156 -5.51 -7.50 1.44
N ARG A 157 -4.80 -7.20 0.35
CA ARG A 157 -5.14 -6.09 -0.55
C ARG A 157 -6.34 -6.48 -1.44
N PRO A 158 -7.19 -5.52 -1.84
CA PRO A 158 -8.36 -5.81 -2.68
C PRO A 158 -8.05 -6.64 -3.93
N ALA A 159 -6.94 -6.34 -4.62
CA ALA A 159 -6.54 -7.04 -5.84
C ALA A 159 -6.24 -8.54 -5.66
N ALA A 160 -5.86 -8.98 -4.46
CA ALA A 160 -5.59 -10.38 -4.14
C ALA A 160 -6.71 -11.06 -3.34
N ALA A 161 -7.67 -10.28 -2.84
CA ALA A 161 -8.82 -10.79 -2.08
C ALA A 161 -9.70 -11.74 -2.91
N ASN A 162 -9.76 -11.52 -4.23
CA ASN A 162 -10.47 -12.35 -5.20
C ASN A 162 -9.93 -13.80 -5.32
N GLN A 163 -8.74 -14.09 -4.78
CA GLN A 163 -8.24 -15.46 -4.70
C GLN A 163 -9.09 -16.33 -3.76
N ILE A 164 -9.82 -15.71 -2.83
CA ILE A 164 -10.74 -16.41 -1.93
C ILE A 164 -12.15 -16.33 -2.52
N PRO A 165 -12.81 -17.46 -2.80
CA PRO A 165 -14.18 -17.45 -3.28
C PRO A 165 -15.13 -16.75 -2.29
N PRO A 166 -16.05 -15.88 -2.74
CA PRO A 166 -17.01 -15.22 -1.84
C PRO A 166 -17.87 -16.21 -1.05
N THR A 167 -18.09 -17.41 -1.57
CA THR A 167 -18.81 -18.50 -0.89
C THR A 167 -18.09 -19.05 0.35
N CYS A 168 -16.80 -18.76 0.50
CA CYS A 168 -16.01 -19.16 1.66
C CYS A 168 -15.90 -18.06 2.73
N VAL A 169 -16.43 -16.86 2.48
CA VAL A 169 -16.28 -15.69 3.36
C VAL A 169 -17.63 -15.38 4.00
N ASP A 170 -17.70 -15.43 5.33
CA ASP A 170 -18.91 -15.08 6.07
C ASP A 170 -19.03 -13.58 6.31
N ARG A 171 -17.89 -12.88 6.42
CA ARG A 171 -17.84 -11.44 6.64
C ARG A 171 -16.66 -10.79 5.93
N LEU A 172 -16.95 -9.72 5.21
CA LEU A 172 -15.95 -8.81 4.67
C LEU A 172 -15.82 -7.60 5.59
N THR A 173 -14.59 -7.19 5.87
CA THR A 173 -14.28 -5.97 6.63
C THR A 173 -13.23 -5.16 5.89
N GLU A 174 -13.16 -3.87 6.15
CA GLU A 174 -12.20 -2.97 5.51
C GLU A 174 -11.48 -2.11 6.56
N VAL A 175 -10.16 -2.03 6.44
CA VAL A 175 -9.35 -1.07 7.20
C VAL A 175 -9.17 0.18 6.34
N ARG A 176 -9.76 1.29 6.79
CA ARG A 176 -9.74 2.59 6.08
C ARG A 176 -8.64 3.56 6.54
N GLY A 177 -7.94 3.22 7.62
CA GLY A 177 -6.84 4.03 8.15
C GLY A 177 -7.31 5.06 9.19
N PHE A 178 -6.60 6.19 9.26
CA PHE A 178 -6.83 7.25 10.23
C PHE A 178 -7.95 8.19 9.83
N THR A 179 -8.85 8.42 10.78
CA THR A 179 -9.77 9.56 10.80
C THR A 179 -9.00 10.88 10.94
N ASP A 180 -9.61 12.01 10.59
CA ASP A 180 -8.94 13.32 10.69
C ASP A 180 -8.42 13.64 12.09
N ALA A 181 -9.20 13.30 13.13
CA ALA A 181 -8.77 13.44 14.51
C ALA A 181 -7.52 12.59 14.82
N GLN A 182 -7.46 11.36 14.28
CA GLN A 182 -6.30 10.47 14.45
C GLN A 182 -5.08 10.94 13.67
N LYS A 183 -5.24 11.55 12.50
CA LYS A 183 -4.14 12.18 11.74
C LYS A 183 -3.46 13.25 12.58
N GLU A 184 -4.25 14.14 13.18
CA GLU A 184 -3.73 15.21 14.03
C GLU A 184 -3.07 14.66 15.29
N GLU A 185 -3.70 13.69 15.95
CA GLU A 185 -3.16 13.04 17.14
C GLU A 185 -1.81 12.36 16.85
N TYR A 186 -1.66 11.73 15.68
CA TYR A 186 -0.39 11.16 15.26
C TYR A 186 0.74 12.21 15.26
N PHE A 187 0.52 13.36 14.62
CA PHE A 187 1.54 14.41 14.53
C PHE A 187 1.80 15.08 15.88
N ARG A 188 0.79 15.23 16.75
CA ARG A 188 0.98 15.71 18.13
C ARG A 188 1.84 14.76 18.95
N ARG A 189 1.60 13.45 18.86
CA ARG A 189 2.40 12.44 19.58
C ARG A 189 3.81 12.31 19.03
N ARG A 190 4.00 12.51 17.73
CA ARG A 190 5.30 12.32 17.06
C ARG A 190 6.31 13.44 17.36
N PHE A 191 5.85 14.65 17.64
CA PHE A 191 6.71 15.82 17.85
C PHE A 191 6.47 16.43 19.23
N SER A 192 7.53 16.51 20.03
CA SER A 192 7.48 17.19 21.34
C SER A 192 7.38 18.72 21.23
N ASP A 193 7.78 19.28 20.10
CA ASP A 193 7.67 20.71 19.80
C ASP A 193 6.28 21.03 19.26
N GLU A 194 5.49 21.76 20.06
CA GLU A 194 4.11 22.14 19.73
C GLU A 194 4.02 23.09 18.53
N GLU A 195 4.99 23.98 18.32
CA GLU A 195 4.99 24.92 17.20
C GLU A 195 5.26 24.17 15.89
N LEU A 196 6.28 23.30 15.89
CA LEU A 196 6.59 22.43 14.76
C LEU A 196 5.40 21.51 14.42
N SER A 197 4.81 20.88 15.43
CA SER A 197 3.64 20.02 15.27
C SER A 197 2.46 20.78 14.66
N SER A 198 2.17 21.99 15.18
CA SER A 198 1.09 22.84 14.68
C SER A 198 1.30 23.27 13.23
N ARG A 199 2.54 23.62 12.85
CA ARG A 199 2.89 23.97 11.46
C ARG A 199 2.73 22.78 10.50
N ILE A 200 3.13 21.58 10.93
CA ILE A 200 2.96 20.35 10.14
C ILE A 200 1.49 20.01 9.96
N ILE A 201 0.70 20.05 11.03
CA ILE A 201 -0.74 19.80 10.99
C ILE A 201 -1.43 20.83 10.08
N SER A 202 -1.08 22.11 10.21
CA SER A 202 -1.59 23.17 9.34
C SER A 202 -1.29 22.87 7.88
N HIS A 203 -0.04 22.50 7.55
CA HIS A 203 0.32 22.19 6.17
C HIS A 203 -0.40 20.95 5.62
N MET A 204 -0.50 19.89 6.43
CA MET A 204 -1.26 18.68 6.09
C MET A 204 -2.73 19.00 5.82
N LYS A 205 -3.35 19.90 6.60
CA LYS A 205 -4.75 20.34 6.38
C LYS A 205 -4.91 21.19 5.13
N THR A 206 -3.96 22.08 4.84
CA THR A 206 -4.03 22.95 3.66
C THR A 206 -3.76 22.20 2.35
N SER A 207 -2.95 21.14 2.39
CA SER A 207 -2.65 20.34 1.20
C SER A 207 -3.60 19.15 1.11
N ARG A 208 -4.52 19.18 0.14
CA ARG A 208 -5.50 18.12 -0.05
C ARG A 208 -4.85 16.76 -0.31
N ILE A 209 -3.75 16.74 -1.07
CA ILE A 209 -2.96 15.53 -1.34
C ILE A 209 -2.41 14.93 -0.04
N LEU A 210 -1.75 15.75 0.79
CA LEU A 210 -1.19 15.28 2.05
C LEU A 210 -2.28 14.84 3.02
N HIS A 211 -3.40 15.57 3.06
CA HIS A 211 -4.54 15.23 3.89
C HIS A 211 -5.13 13.86 3.55
N ILE A 212 -5.31 13.56 2.27
CA ILE A 212 -5.80 12.26 1.78
C ILE A 212 -4.79 11.17 2.10
N MET A 213 -3.52 11.37 1.74
CA MET A 213 -2.46 10.38 1.95
C MET A 213 -2.26 10.03 3.43
N CYS A 214 -2.33 11.03 4.31
CA CYS A 214 -2.16 10.83 5.75
C CYS A 214 -3.29 10.01 6.39
N SER A 215 -4.37 9.68 5.66
CA SER A 215 -5.33 8.66 6.08
C SER A 215 -4.64 7.29 6.22
N ILE A 216 -3.58 7.03 5.45
CA ILE A 216 -2.79 5.80 5.57
C ILE A 216 -1.59 6.08 6.51
N PRO A 217 -1.43 5.33 7.62
CA PRO A 217 -0.42 5.62 8.65
C PRO A 217 1.03 5.69 8.17
N VAL A 218 1.41 4.89 7.18
CA VAL A 218 2.78 4.92 6.63
C VAL A 218 3.11 6.28 5.99
N PHE A 219 2.12 6.94 5.40
CA PHE A 219 2.31 8.26 4.80
C PHE A 219 2.35 9.36 5.84
N CYS A 220 1.64 9.22 6.97
CA CYS A 220 1.85 10.09 8.13
C CYS A 220 3.32 10.05 8.58
N TRP A 221 3.92 8.87 8.61
CA TRP A 221 5.33 8.69 8.96
C TRP A 221 6.31 9.29 7.93
N ILE A 222 6.05 9.09 6.62
CA ILE A 222 6.84 9.71 5.54
C ILE A 222 6.76 11.24 5.64
N THR A 223 5.54 11.77 5.74
CA THR A 223 5.27 13.21 5.83
C THR A 223 5.92 13.83 7.06
N ALA A 224 5.78 13.18 8.22
CA ALA A 224 6.46 13.61 9.45
C ALA A 224 7.98 13.67 9.25
N THR A 225 8.57 12.64 8.65
CA THR A 225 10.02 12.56 8.43
C THR A 225 10.53 13.68 7.50
N VAL A 226 9.80 13.97 6.42
CA VAL A 226 10.17 15.00 5.45
C VAL A 226 9.99 16.40 6.02
N LEU A 227 8.82 16.69 6.57
CA LEU A 227 8.50 18.03 7.07
C LEU A 227 9.31 18.38 8.33
N GLU A 228 9.59 17.43 9.21
CA GLU A 228 10.53 17.60 10.33
C GLU A 228 11.88 18.10 9.82
N HIS A 229 12.44 17.47 8.78
CA HIS A 229 13.72 17.89 8.21
C HIS A 229 13.65 19.28 7.56
N MET A 230 12.60 19.56 6.77
CA MET A 230 12.51 20.81 6.02
C MET A 230 12.21 22.02 6.91
N LEU A 231 11.41 21.85 7.96
CA LEU A 231 11.01 22.94 8.85
C LEU A 231 12.03 23.24 9.95
N THR A 232 12.91 22.29 10.29
CA THR A 232 13.95 22.47 11.32
C THR A 232 15.31 22.86 10.75
N THR A 233 15.56 22.62 9.46
CA THR A 233 16.82 23.03 8.83
C THR A 233 16.69 24.40 8.17
N GLU A 234 17.79 25.14 7.99
CA GLU A 234 17.81 26.45 7.31
C GLU A 234 17.41 26.38 5.81
N GLN A 235 17.00 25.21 5.30
CA GLN A 235 16.46 25.05 3.95
C GLN A 235 15.05 25.64 3.88
N ARG A 236 14.95 26.97 3.75
CA ARG A 236 13.71 27.71 3.40
C ARG A 236 13.28 27.47 1.95
N GLY A 237 13.15 26.20 1.54
CA GLY A 237 12.55 25.82 0.27
C GLY A 237 11.03 25.79 0.35
N GLU A 238 10.36 25.74 -0.80
CA GLU A 238 8.93 25.41 -0.84
C GLU A 238 8.71 24.00 -0.30
N LEU A 239 7.61 23.80 0.44
CA LEU A 239 7.22 22.48 0.92
C LEU A 239 6.74 21.60 -0.25
N PRO A 240 6.87 20.25 -0.14
CA PRO A 240 6.47 19.34 -1.21
C PRO A 240 4.99 19.50 -1.54
N LYS A 241 4.67 19.64 -2.83
CA LYS A 241 3.28 19.83 -3.30
C LYS A 241 2.73 18.56 -3.93
N THR A 242 3.58 17.76 -4.58
CA THR A 242 3.20 16.50 -5.22
C THR A 242 3.67 15.29 -4.41
N LEU A 243 3.14 14.10 -4.76
CA LEU A 243 3.62 12.85 -4.18
C LEU A 243 5.10 12.63 -4.53
N THR A 244 5.46 12.89 -5.79
CA THR A 244 6.84 12.71 -6.27
C THR A 244 7.81 13.64 -5.54
N ASP A 245 7.40 14.89 -5.25
CA ASP A 245 8.20 15.79 -4.42
C ASP A 245 8.42 15.18 -3.03
N MET A 246 7.34 14.70 -2.39
CA MET A 246 7.41 14.13 -1.04
C MET A 246 8.37 12.93 -0.99
N TYR A 247 8.31 12.02 -1.97
CA TYR A 247 9.19 10.86 -2.03
C TYR A 247 10.64 11.22 -2.41
N SER A 248 10.83 12.21 -3.27
CA SER A 248 12.16 12.72 -3.62
C SER A 248 12.85 13.35 -2.41
N HIS A 249 12.10 14.15 -1.63
CA HIS A 249 12.59 14.68 -0.36
C HIS A 249 12.80 13.58 0.68
N PHE A 250 11.91 12.61 0.79
CA PHE A 250 12.06 11.47 1.69
C PHE A 250 13.36 10.71 1.41
N LEU A 251 13.63 10.35 0.15
CA LEU A 251 14.86 9.66 -0.25
C LEU A 251 16.11 10.46 0.09
N LEU A 252 16.08 11.78 -0.12
CA LEU A 252 17.16 12.69 0.25
C LEU A 252 17.38 12.73 1.78
N VAL A 253 16.31 12.82 2.56
CA VAL A 253 16.37 12.82 4.04
C VAL A 253 16.98 11.50 4.55
N GLN A 254 16.53 10.37 4.03
CA GLN A 254 17.07 9.05 4.42
C GLN A 254 18.56 8.93 4.08
N THR A 255 18.97 9.42 2.91
CA THR A 255 20.39 9.43 2.51
C THR A 255 21.24 10.34 3.41
N LYS A 256 20.73 11.51 3.82
CA LYS A 256 21.42 12.39 4.78
C LYS A 256 21.54 11.76 6.17
N ARG A 257 20.45 11.16 6.69
CA ARG A 257 20.44 10.49 8.01
C ARG A 257 21.44 9.33 8.06
N LYS A 258 21.57 8.56 6.98
CA LYS A 258 22.62 7.53 6.82
C LYS A 258 24.03 8.11 7.05
N LYS A 259 24.36 9.22 6.38
CA LYS A 259 25.70 9.82 6.47
C LYS A 259 26.05 10.18 7.92
N ASN A 260 25.14 10.83 8.63
CA ASN A 260 25.35 11.24 10.02
C ASN A 260 25.60 10.05 10.97
N LYS A 261 24.99 8.89 10.71
CA LYS A 261 25.11 7.71 11.57
C LYS A 261 26.37 6.86 11.28
N TYR A 262 26.76 6.74 10.01
CA TYR A 262 27.82 5.80 9.60
C TYR A 262 29.12 6.49 9.13
N HIS A 263 29.13 7.81 8.89
CA HIS A 263 30.32 8.57 8.50
C HIS A 263 30.54 9.72 9.48
N LYS A 264 31.48 9.56 10.44
CA LYS A 264 31.91 10.61 11.39
C LYS A 264 32.84 11.68 10.77
N GLY A 265 32.81 11.89 9.45
CA GLY A 265 33.70 12.83 8.76
C GLY A 265 32.99 14.12 8.37
N HIS A 266 33.56 15.27 8.72
CA HIS A 266 33.12 16.58 8.25
C HIS A 266 33.34 16.72 6.73
N GLU A 267 32.36 16.35 5.91
CA GLU A 267 32.28 16.79 4.52
C GLU A 267 31.41 18.05 4.42
N THR A 268 32.06 19.15 4.04
CA THR A 268 31.56 20.54 4.05
C THR A 268 30.56 20.87 2.93
N SER A 269 29.83 19.90 2.36
CA SER A 269 28.77 20.19 1.39
C SER A 269 27.47 19.42 1.71
N PRO A 270 26.44 20.10 2.26
CA PRO A 270 25.20 19.46 2.74
C PRO A 270 24.27 18.89 1.65
N GLN A 271 24.61 18.99 0.36
CA GLN A 271 23.63 18.93 -0.73
C GLN A 271 23.83 17.82 -1.78
N LYS A 272 24.91 17.02 -1.75
CA LYS A 272 25.16 16.03 -2.83
C LYS A 272 25.20 14.57 -2.33
N LEU A 273 24.41 13.72 -2.99
CA LEU A 273 24.52 12.25 -2.91
C LEU A 273 25.95 11.83 -3.27
N THR A 274 26.55 10.92 -2.50
CA THR A 274 27.87 10.39 -2.87
C THR A 274 27.76 9.43 -4.05
N LYS A 275 28.87 9.20 -4.77
CA LYS A 275 28.93 8.17 -5.82
C LYS A 275 28.59 6.77 -5.29
N ALA A 276 28.93 6.48 -4.03
CA ALA A 276 28.60 5.23 -3.38
C ALA A 276 27.09 5.11 -3.07
N ASP A 277 26.48 6.17 -2.53
CA ASP A 277 25.03 6.21 -2.28
C ASP A 277 24.24 6.01 -3.58
N ARG A 278 24.64 6.71 -4.64
CA ARG A 278 24.08 6.57 -5.98
C ARG A 278 24.11 5.12 -6.44
N LYS A 279 25.27 4.45 -6.34
CA LYS A 279 25.43 3.06 -6.79
C LYS A 279 24.47 2.12 -6.05
N VAL A 280 24.36 2.24 -4.73
CA VAL A 280 23.47 1.36 -3.94
C VAL A 280 22.00 1.66 -4.23
N LEU A 281 21.60 2.94 -4.31
CA LEU A 281 20.23 3.32 -4.63
C LEU A 281 19.78 2.85 -6.02
N LEU A 282 20.68 2.89 -7.02
CA LEU A 282 20.38 2.36 -8.35
C LEU A 282 20.22 0.84 -8.35
N LYS A 283 21.05 0.11 -7.59
CA LYS A 283 20.85 -1.34 -7.43
C LYS A 283 19.55 -1.67 -6.70
N LEU A 284 19.18 -0.90 -5.68
CA LEU A 284 17.89 -1.04 -4.99
C LEU A 284 16.71 -0.73 -5.92
N GLY A 285 16.82 0.31 -6.76
CA GLY A 285 15.81 0.62 -7.75
C GLY A 285 15.70 -0.45 -8.85
N ARG A 286 16.82 -1.09 -9.23
CA ARG A 286 16.80 -2.26 -10.11
C ARG A 286 16.04 -3.43 -9.49
N LEU A 287 16.38 -3.80 -8.25
CA LEU A 287 15.68 -4.83 -7.48
C LEU A 287 14.17 -4.52 -7.40
N ALA A 288 13.84 -3.26 -7.09
CA ALA A 288 12.47 -2.80 -7.01
C ALA A 288 11.71 -3.00 -8.33
N PHE A 289 12.29 -2.57 -9.45
CA PHE A 289 11.68 -2.66 -10.77
C PHE A 289 11.49 -4.11 -11.23
N GLU A 290 12.55 -4.93 -11.22
CA GLU A 290 12.50 -6.31 -11.69
C GLU A 290 11.50 -7.18 -10.91
N HIS A 291 11.31 -6.89 -9.61
CA HIS A 291 10.36 -7.60 -8.78
C HIS A 291 8.96 -7.00 -8.83
N LEU A 292 8.82 -5.68 -9.02
CA LEU A 292 7.53 -5.06 -9.25
C LEU A 292 6.90 -5.62 -10.53
N GLU A 293 7.66 -5.80 -11.62
CA GLU A 293 7.15 -6.44 -12.86
C GLU A 293 6.65 -7.87 -12.63
N LYS A 294 7.24 -8.59 -11.66
CA LYS A 294 6.85 -9.96 -11.29
C LYS A 294 5.74 -10.02 -10.24
N GLY A 295 5.26 -8.88 -9.73
CA GLY A 295 4.30 -8.81 -8.62
C GLY A 295 4.89 -9.23 -7.26
N ASN A 296 6.21 -9.24 -7.13
CA ASN A 296 6.91 -9.62 -5.91
C ASN A 296 7.15 -8.41 -5.01
N ILE A 297 6.76 -8.54 -3.75
CA ILE A 297 6.98 -7.54 -2.68
C ILE A 297 8.01 -7.98 -1.65
N MET A 298 8.38 -9.27 -1.67
CA MET A 298 9.41 -9.88 -0.83
C MET A 298 10.59 -10.37 -1.68
N PHE A 299 11.79 -10.21 -1.12
CA PHE A 299 13.06 -10.59 -1.73
C PHE A 299 13.86 -11.48 -0.79
N TYR A 300 14.64 -12.36 -1.39
CA TYR A 300 15.52 -13.28 -0.73
C TYR A 300 16.97 -12.89 -0.98
N GLN A 301 17.90 -13.48 -0.24
CA GLN A 301 19.31 -13.16 -0.40
C GLN A 301 19.78 -13.36 -1.86
N GLU A 302 19.28 -14.41 -2.52
CA GLU A 302 19.58 -14.72 -3.91
C GLU A 302 19.09 -13.62 -4.87
N ASP A 303 17.95 -13.00 -4.56
CA ASP A 303 17.40 -11.89 -5.37
C ASP A 303 18.28 -10.62 -5.25
N LEU A 304 18.78 -10.34 -4.04
CA LEU A 304 19.71 -9.23 -3.79
C LEU A 304 21.04 -9.47 -4.55
N GLU A 305 21.58 -10.68 -4.46
CA GLU A 305 22.83 -11.08 -5.13
C GLU A 305 22.72 -10.98 -6.65
N GLN A 306 21.58 -11.36 -7.25
CA GLN A 306 21.30 -11.19 -8.68
C GLN A 306 21.31 -9.73 -9.13
N CYS A 307 20.88 -8.81 -8.25
CA CYS A 307 20.95 -7.37 -8.47
C CYS A 307 22.34 -6.77 -8.14
N GLY A 308 23.28 -7.60 -7.68
CA GLY A 308 24.61 -7.20 -7.24
C GLY A 308 24.60 -6.39 -5.94
N LEU A 309 23.54 -6.48 -5.13
CA LEU A 309 23.46 -5.89 -3.79
C LEU A 309 24.11 -6.82 -2.79
N ASP A 310 25.14 -6.32 -2.11
CA ASP A 310 25.63 -7.01 -0.92
C ASP A 310 24.65 -6.79 0.24
N VAL A 311 24.42 -7.83 1.04
CA VAL A 311 23.53 -7.78 2.21
C VAL A 311 23.97 -6.68 3.18
N THR A 312 25.27 -6.45 3.32
CA THR A 312 25.76 -5.37 4.19
C THR A 312 25.45 -3.99 3.60
N GLU A 313 25.56 -3.80 2.28
CA GLU A 313 25.16 -2.57 1.58
C GLU A 313 23.67 -2.27 1.75
N ALA A 314 22.82 -3.30 1.60
CA ALA A 314 21.36 -3.18 1.77
C ALA A 314 20.98 -2.91 3.24
N SER A 315 21.69 -3.51 4.19
CA SER A 315 21.41 -3.36 5.63
C SER A 315 21.56 -1.92 6.12
N VAL A 316 22.40 -1.11 5.47
CA VAL A 316 22.59 0.31 5.80
C VAL A 316 21.35 1.15 5.48
N TYR A 317 20.48 0.68 4.59
CA TYR A 317 19.17 1.28 4.31
C TYR A 317 18.01 0.54 4.99
N SER A 318 18.34 -0.40 5.90
CA SER A 318 17.43 -1.20 6.70
C SER A 318 17.51 -0.93 8.20
N GLY A 319 18.29 0.08 8.62
CA GLY A 319 18.48 0.42 10.04
C GLY A 319 17.40 1.34 10.62
N VAL A 320 17.38 1.45 11.96
CA VAL A 320 16.48 2.30 12.78
C VAL A 320 16.42 3.80 12.37
N CYS A 321 17.34 4.26 11.51
CA CYS A 321 17.41 5.66 11.09
C CYS A 321 17.27 5.85 9.56
N THR A 322 17.12 4.74 8.84
CA THR A 322 17.06 4.64 7.37
C THR A 322 16.10 3.52 7.04
N GLU A 323 14.84 3.89 6.82
CA GLU A 323 13.74 2.94 6.70
C GLU A 323 13.26 2.92 5.25
N ILE A 324 14.15 2.53 4.34
CA ILE A 324 13.79 2.29 2.94
C ILE A 324 13.53 0.80 2.75
N PHE A 325 14.36 -0.02 3.39
CA PHE A 325 14.37 -1.47 3.32
C PHE A 325 14.11 -2.06 4.71
N LYS A 326 13.58 -3.27 4.80
CA LYS A 326 13.43 -4.04 6.04
C LYS A 326 14.06 -5.40 5.84
N ARG A 327 14.95 -5.78 6.74
CA ARG A 327 15.41 -7.15 6.94
C ARG A 327 14.63 -7.74 8.12
N GLU A 328 13.80 -8.72 7.84
CA GLU A 328 13.06 -9.45 8.86
C GLU A 328 13.62 -10.86 8.97
N CYS A 329 13.80 -11.32 10.21
CA CYS A 329 14.13 -12.72 10.50
C CYS A 329 12.82 -13.42 10.87
N VAL A 330 12.38 -14.29 9.98
CA VAL A 330 11.21 -15.16 10.15
C VAL A 330 11.56 -16.43 10.93
N ILE A 331 10.55 -17.29 11.17
CA ILE A 331 10.60 -18.58 11.89
C ILE A 331 11.83 -19.48 11.57
N PHE A 332 12.43 -19.38 10.38
CA PHE A 332 13.59 -20.19 9.98
C PHE A 332 14.96 -19.53 10.19
N GLN A 333 15.04 -18.37 10.86
CA GLN A 333 16.23 -17.49 10.89
C GLN A 333 16.72 -17.09 9.48
N LYS A 334 15.91 -17.32 8.45
CA LYS A 334 16.20 -16.93 7.09
C LYS A 334 15.86 -15.44 6.96
N PRO A 335 16.81 -14.61 6.52
CA PRO A 335 16.52 -13.20 6.31
C PRO A 335 15.61 -13.06 5.09
N VAL A 336 14.49 -12.38 5.26
CA VAL A 336 13.63 -11.94 4.16
C VAL A 336 13.73 -10.42 4.10
N TYR A 337 13.75 -9.90 2.88
CA TYR A 337 13.91 -8.49 2.62
C TYR A 337 12.66 -7.92 1.96
N CYS A 338 12.24 -6.72 2.34
CA CYS A 338 11.17 -5.99 1.65
C CYS A 338 11.42 -4.48 1.74
N PHE A 339 10.75 -3.71 0.89
CA PHE A 339 10.66 -2.28 1.11
C PHE A 339 9.69 -2.00 2.27
N VAL A 340 9.91 -0.92 3.01
CA VAL A 340 9.04 -0.54 4.15
C VAL A 340 7.57 -0.40 3.72
N HIS A 341 7.37 0.02 2.47
CA HIS A 341 6.06 0.13 1.83
C HIS A 341 6.18 -0.07 0.32
N LEU A 342 5.11 -0.58 -0.31
CA LEU A 342 5.05 -0.79 -1.77
C LEU A 342 5.31 0.51 -2.54
N SER A 343 4.76 1.63 -2.09
CA SER A 343 5.01 2.93 -2.72
C SER A 343 6.49 3.31 -2.79
N ILE A 344 7.31 2.85 -1.84
CA ILE A 344 8.76 3.11 -1.84
C ILE A 344 9.45 2.24 -2.89
N GLN A 345 9.00 0.99 -3.04
CA GLN A 345 9.41 0.10 -4.13
C GLN A 345 9.08 0.73 -5.48
N GLU A 346 7.83 1.17 -5.68
CA GLU A 346 7.37 1.80 -6.92
C GLU A 346 8.13 3.09 -7.23
N PHE A 347 8.38 3.93 -6.22
CA PHE A 347 9.18 5.13 -6.39
C PHE A 347 10.62 4.83 -6.81
N LEU A 348 11.29 3.88 -6.14
CA LEU A 348 12.68 3.52 -6.48
C LEU A 348 12.77 2.82 -7.84
N ALA A 349 11.77 2.04 -8.21
CA ALA A 349 11.63 1.48 -9.55
C ALA A 349 11.51 2.60 -10.60
N ALA A 350 10.69 3.62 -10.34
CA ALA A 350 10.54 4.78 -11.23
C ALA A 350 11.86 5.55 -11.37
N VAL A 351 12.56 5.81 -10.26
CA VAL A 351 13.88 6.45 -10.26
C VAL A 351 14.90 5.64 -11.08
N TYR A 352 14.92 4.31 -10.94
CA TYR A 352 15.81 3.44 -11.71
C TYR A 352 15.48 3.49 -13.20
N MET A 353 14.20 3.38 -13.55
CA MET A 353 13.74 3.42 -14.94
C MET A 353 14.05 4.77 -15.58
N PHE A 354 13.80 5.87 -14.89
CA PHE A 354 14.14 7.22 -15.34
C PHE A 354 15.65 7.39 -15.55
N HIS A 355 16.47 6.81 -14.65
CA HIS A 355 17.92 6.84 -14.77
C HIS A 355 18.44 6.01 -15.97
N CYS A 356 17.83 4.85 -16.24
CA CYS A 356 18.27 3.94 -17.30
C CYS A 356 17.66 4.26 -18.69
N HIS A 357 16.52 4.93 -18.77
CA HIS A 357 15.77 5.13 -20.02
C HIS A 357 15.06 6.50 -20.05
N THR A 358 15.48 7.39 -20.96
CA THR A 358 14.79 8.68 -21.18
C THR A 358 13.56 8.62 -22.10
N ASN A 359 13.14 7.45 -22.62
CA ASN A 359 11.85 7.31 -23.33
C ASN A 359 11.54 5.85 -23.70
N ARG A 360 10.67 5.17 -22.96
CA ARG A 360 9.84 4.07 -23.48
C ARG A 360 8.41 4.30 -23.01
N LYS A 361 7.44 3.98 -23.88
CA LYS A 361 6.02 3.97 -23.52
C LYS A 361 5.78 2.82 -22.52
N THR A 362 5.68 3.13 -21.24
CA THR A 362 5.23 2.18 -20.21
C THR A 362 3.75 2.42 -19.97
N GLU A 363 2.92 1.46 -20.36
CA GLU A 363 1.49 1.44 -20.06
C GLU A 363 1.19 0.33 -19.03
N SER A 364 0.51 0.71 -17.94
CA SER A 364 -0.09 -0.22 -16.99
C SER A 364 -1.34 -0.84 -17.63
N LYS A 365 -1.41 -2.18 -17.72
CA LYS A 365 -2.60 -2.86 -18.27
C LYS A 365 -3.70 -3.08 -17.23
N ASN A 366 -3.35 -3.21 -15.93
CA ASN A 366 -4.23 -3.72 -14.88
C ASN A 366 -4.10 -2.92 -13.55
N GLY A 367 -3.73 -1.65 -13.58
CA GLY A 367 -3.61 -0.79 -12.39
C GLY A 367 -2.38 -1.03 -11.50
N HIS A 368 -1.74 -2.20 -11.62
CA HIS A 368 -0.60 -2.64 -10.81
C HIS A 368 0.65 -1.72 -10.86
N LEU A 369 0.76 -0.82 -11.82
CA LEU A 369 1.93 0.06 -12.00
C LEU A 369 1.57 1.54 -11.96
N ASP A 370 0.37 1.90 -11.50
CA ASP A 370 -0.13 3.27 -11.64
C ASP A 370 0.67 4.26 -10.81
N LEU A 371 1.01 3.90 -9.56
CA LEU A 371 1.85 4.75 -8.71
C LEU A 371 3.28 4.88 -9.27
N PHE A 372 3.82 3.80 -9.81
CA PHE A 372 5.10 3.82 -10.54
C PHE A 372 5.08 4.77 -11.75
N VAL A 373 4.02 4.74 -12.57
CA VAL A 373 3.87 5.63 -13.73
C VAL A 373 3.72 7.09 -13.29
N ARG A 374 2.93 7.35 -12.24
CA ARG A 374 2.81 8.69 -11.63
C ARG A 374 4.16 9.26 -11.22
N PHE A 375 4.98 8.47 -10.52
CA PHE A 375 6.33 8.87 -10.14
C PHE A 375 7.23 9.15 -11.36
N LEU A 376 7.18 8.32 -12.40
CA LEU A 376 7.95 8.58 -13.63
C LEU A 376 7.62 9.94 -14.24
N HIS A 377 6.34 10.31 -14.28
CA HIS A 377 5.91 11.61 -14.80
C HIS A 377 6.30 12.77 -13.88
N GLY A 378 6.19 12.62 -12.55
CA GLY A 378 6.64 13.65 -11.61
C GLY A 378 8.15 13.88 -11.63
N LEU A 379 8.95 12.85 -11.93
CA LEU A 379 10.41 12.96 -12.12
C LEU A 379 10.78 13.76 -13.39
N CYS A 380 9.83 14.00 -14.31
CA CYS A 380 10.05 14.89 -15.45
C CYS A 380 10.14 16.37 -15.04
N LEU A 381 9.71 16.75 -13.83
CA LEU A 381 9.80 18.13 -13.35
C LEU A 381 11.24 18.51 -12.99
N GLU A 382 11.61 19.75 -13.33
CA GLU A 382 12.93 20.32 -13.04
C GLU A 382 13.24 20.34 -11.54
N SER A 383 12.24 20.60 -10.69
CA SER A 383 12.36 20.58 -9.22
C SER A 383 12.90 19.24 -8.72
N ASN A 384 12.28 18.13 -9.16
CA ASN A 384 12.66 16.77 -8.78
C ASN A 384 14.00 16.35 -9.39
N GLN A 385 14.28 16.73 -10.64
CA GLN A 385 15.57 16.47 -11.28
C GLN A 385 16.71 17.20 -10.57
N ARG A 386 16.50 18.46 -10.19
CA ARG A 386 17.48 19.25 -9.43
C ARG A 386 17.73 18.66 -8.05
N LEU A 387 16.66 18.22 -7.36
CA LEU A 387 16.75 17.61 -6.05
C LEU A 387 17.50 16.27 -6.08
N LEU A 388 17.25 15.45 -7.11
CA LEU A 388 17.82 14.12 -7.28
C LEU A 388 18.97 14.08 -8.30
N VAL A 389 19.58 15.22 -8.64
CA VAL A 389 20.62 15.32 -9.68
C VAL A 389 21.81 14.39 -9.42
N GLY A 390 22.15 14.16 -8.14
CA GLY A 390 23.21 13.24 -7.75
C GLY A 390 22.89 11.77 -8.02
N LEU A 391 21.61 11.42 -8.16
CA LEU A 391 21.12 10.06 -8.43
C LEU A 391 20.83 9.87 -9.92
N LEU A 392 20.03 10.76 -10.51
CA LEU A 392 19.57 10.68 -11.90
C LEU A 392 20.68 11.01 -12.90
N GLY A 393 21.59 11.94 -12.54
CA GLY A 393 22.57 12.53 -13.45
C GLY A 393 22.12 13.91 -13.97
N GLN A 394 22.93 14.52 -14.84
CA GLN A 394 22.52 15.70 -15.59
C GLN A 394 21.65 15.25 -16.76
N THR A 395 20.34 15.33 -16.58
CA THR A 395 19.37 15.01 -17.62
C THR A 395 18.52 16.26 -17.82
N GLU A 396 18.85 17.10 -18.80
CA GLU A 396 17.98 18.21 -19.17
C GLU A 396 16.88 17.67 -20.08
N ILE A 397 15.70 17.42 -19.49
CA ILE A 397 14.51 17.15 -20.30
C ILE A 397 14.02 18.50 -20.86
N SER A 398 14.03 18.63 -22.18
CA SER A 398 13.56 19.86 -22.81
C SER A 398 12.10 20.14 -22.46
N PRO A 399 11.69 21.41 -22.23
CA PRO A 399 10.29 21.76 -22.02
C PRO A 399 9.37 21.24 -23.14
N GLY A 400 9.86 21.18 -24.38
CA GLY A 400 9.13 20.61 -25.51
C GLY A 400 8.85 19.11 -25.38
N THR A 401 9.76 18.35 -24.77
CA THR A 401 9.55 16.92 -24.46
C THR A 401 8.46 16.77 -23.39
N ILE A 402 8.49 17.59 -22.34
CA ILE A 402 7.49 17.59 -21.26
C ILE A 402 6.11 17.90 -21.86
N GLN A 403 6.00 18.93 -22.70
CA GLN A 403 4.74 19.30 -23.35
C GLN A 403 4.21 18.17 -24.25
N ARG A 404 5.10 17.49 -24.98
CA ARG A 404 4.70 16.34 -25.81
C ARG A 404 4.16 15.18 -24.95
N VAL A 405 4.76 14.91 -23.80
CA VAL A 405 4.27 13.89 -22.86
C VAL A 405 2.90 14.28 -22.33
N ILE A 406 2.70 15.54 -21.94
CA ILE A 406 1.40 16.06 -21.49
C ILE A 406 0.33 15.89 -22.58
N ASN A 407 0.65 16.27 -23.82
CA ASN A 407 -0.29 16.15 -24.93
C ASN A 407 -0.65 14.68 -25.20
N ASN A 408 0.32 13.76 -25.15
CA ASN A 408 0.05 12.33 -25.29
C ASN A 408 -0.88 11.81 -24.18
N LEU A 409 -0.66 12.22 -22.92
CA LEU A 409 -1.52 11.84 -21.80
C LEU A 409 -2.95 12.35 -21.99
N LYS A 410 -3.10 13.60 -22.46
CA LYS A 410 -4.42 14.16 -22.80
C LYS A 410 -5.09 13.40 -23.94
N GLU A 411 -4.35 13.03 -24.99
CA GLU A 411 -4.88 12.24 -26.11
C GLU A 411 -5.27 10.80 -25.71
N MET A 412 -4.54 10.19 -24.77
CA MET A 412 -4.87 8.85 -24.24
C MET A 412 -6.18 8.83 -23.45
N ASN A 413 -6.61 9.97 -22.91
CA ASN A 413 -7.86 10.11 -22.18
C ASN A 413 -9.05 10.22 -23.17
N SER A 414 -9.32 9.12 -23.87
CA SER A 414 -10.38 8.98 -24.87
C SER A 414 -11.46 8.01 -24.40
N ASP A 415 -12.66 8.05 -24.97
CA ASP A 415 -13.82 7.23 -24.56
C ASP A 415 -13.60 5.70 -24.59
N GLU A 416 -12.44 5.21 -25.06
CA GLU A 416 -12.07 3.79 -25.10
C GLU A 416 -11.34 3.28 -23.84
N ILE A 417 -10.94 4.15 -22.91
CA ILE A 417 -10.22 3.73 -21.68
C ILE A 417 -11.15 3.60 -20.47
N SER A 418 -10.80 2.72 -19.52
CA SER A 418 -11.59 2.56 -18.29
C SER A 418 -11.52 3.81 -17.41
N PRO A 419 -12.58 4.08 -16.62
CA PRO A 419 -12.62 5.13 -15.60
C PRO A 419 -11.39 5.15 -14.69
N ASP A 420 -11.00 4.01 -14.10
CA ASP A 420 -9.78 3.90 -13.29
C ASP A 420 -8.54 4.40 -14.02
N ARG A 421 -8.40 4.06 -15.30
CA ARG A 421 -7.26 4.49 -16.12
C ARG A 421 -7.32 5.98 -16.41
N SER A 422 -8.52 6.55 -16.57
CA SER A 422 -8.73 7.99 -16.71
C SER A 422 -8.31 8.75 -15.45
N ILE A 423 -8.76 8.32 -14.26
CA ILE A 423 -8.33 8.92 -12.98
C ILE A 423 -6.80 8.87 -12.82
N ASN A 424 -6.16 7.76 -13.18
CA ASN A 424 -4.71 7.65 -13.13
C ASN A 424 -3.99 8.63 -14.06
N ILE A 425 -4.51 8.88 -15.27
CA ILE A 425 -3.98 9.90 -16.18
C ILE A 425 -4.06 11.29 -15.52
N PHE A 426 -5.17 11.61 -14.85
CA PHE A 426 -5.31 12.87 -14.12
C PHE A 426 -4.31 12.99 -12.97
N HIS A 427 -4.08 11.91 -12.21
CA HIS A 427 -3.00 11.88 -11.22
C HIS A 427 -1.62 12.12 -11.84
N CYS A 428 -1.30 11.53 -13.00
CA CYS A 428 -0.03 11.78 -13.70
C CYS A 428 0.14 13.25 -14.09
N LEU A 429 -0.93 13.88 -14.61
CA LEU A 429 -0.92 15.30 -14.97
C LEU A 429 -0.73 16.21 -13.75
N MET A 430 -1.26 15.80 -12.58
CA MET A 430 -1.01 16.46 -11.30
C MET A 430 0.43 16.37 -10.84
N GLU A 431 1.07 15.20 -10.94
CA GLU A 431 2.48 15.04 -10.62
C GLU A 431 3.38 15.90 -11.52
N MET A 432 2.94 16.21 -12.74
CA MET A 432 3.60 17.14 -13.67
C MET A 432 3.27 18.62 -13.40
N ASN A 433 2.61 18.94 -12.28
CA ASN A 433 2.22 20.29 -11.86
C ASN A 433 1.49 21.10 -12.97
N HIS A 434 0.71 20.41 -13.80
CA HIS A 434 0.03 21.04 -14.93
C HIS A 434 -1.31 21.65 -14.51
N LEU A 435 -1.26 22.89 -14.02
CA LEU A 435 -2.41 23.61 -13.45
C LEU A 435 -3.51 23.97 -14.46
N SER A 436 -3.23 23.92 -15.77
CA SER A 436 -4.26 24.20 -16.78
C SER A 436 -5.42 23.20 -16.71
N LEU A 437 -5.18 22.00 -16.17
CA LEU A 437 -6.22 20.99 -16.04
C LEU A 437 -7.28 21.39 -15.00
N PHE A 438 -6.87 21.98 -13.87
CA PHE A 438 -7.84 22.54 -12.94
C PHE A 438 -8.62 23.69 -13.56
N GLN A 439 -7.97 24.54 -14.36
CA GLN A 439 -8.64 25.67 -15.02
C GLN A 439 -9.62 25.19 -16.09
N GLU A 440 -9.20 24.28 -16.98
CA GLU A 440 -10.01 23.68 -18.04
C GLU A 440 -11.26 23.00 -17.46
N ILE A 441 -11.11 22.24 -16.37
CA ILE A 441 -12.26 21.55 -15.79
C ILE A 441 -13.08 22.48 -14.87
N GLN A 442 -12.49 23.47 -14.18
CA GLN A 442 -13.25 24.52 -13.48
C GLN A 442 -14.10 25.35 -14.44
N GLU A 443 -13.58 25.67 -15.62
CA GLU A 443 -14.32 26.34 -16.70
C GLU A 443 -15.50 25.49 -17.19
N PHE A 444 -15.29 24.16 -17.33
CA PHE A 444 -16.37 23.23 -17.65
C PHE A 444 -17.48 23.24 -16.58
N LEU A 445 -17.13 23.18 -15.28
CA LEU A 445 -18.09 23.21 -14.18
C LEU A 445 -18.88 24.52 -14.06
N LYS A 446 -18.27 25.63 -14.48
CA LYS A 446 -18.87 26.97 -14.49
C LYS A 446 -19.70 27.26 -15.74
N SER A 447 -19.72 26.35 -16.73
CA SER A 447 -20.49 26.53 -17.96
C SER A 447 -22.00 26.37 -17.72
N GLU A 448 -22.82 27.20 -18.39
CA GLU A 448 -24.28 27.21 -18.25
C GLU A 448 -24.95 25.94 -18.83
N ASN A 449 -24.28 25.18 -19.69
CA ASN A 449 -24.84 24.03 -20.42
C ASN A 449 -24.71 22.67 -19.67
N ARG A 450 -24.34 22.68 -18.38
CA ARG A 450 -24.02 21.49 -17.57
C ARG A 450 -25.17 20.50 -17.35
N SER A 451 -26.42 20.94 -17.48
CA SER A 451 -27.63 20.11 -17.32
C SER A 451 -28.19 19.58 -18.64
N GLU A 452 -27.69 20.06 -19.78
CA GLU A 452 -28.24 19.72 -21.11
C GLU A 452 -27.47 18.59 -21.82
N LYS A 453 -26.26 18.29 -21.35
CA LYS A 453 -25.34 17.33 -21.99
C LYS A 453 -25.05 16.16 -21.04
N GLU A 454 -25.29 14.94 -21.51
CA GLU A 454 -24.98 13.71 -20.76
C GLU A 454 -23.46 13.59 -20.58
N LEU A 455 -23.00 13.40 -19.34
CA LEU A 455 -21.59 13.18 -19.03
C LEU A 455 -21.19 11.76 -19.41
N SER A 456 -20.07 11.61 -20.13
CA SER A 456 -19.46 10.29 -20.32
C SER A 456 -18.85 9.77 -19.01
N GLU A 457 -18.63 8.46 -18.90
CA GLU A 457 -17.99 7.83 -17.72
C GLU A 457 -16.65 8.51 -17.37
N ILE A 458 -15.86 8.88 -18.38
CA ILE A 458 -14.60 9.62 -18.24
C ILE A 458 -14.80 11.04 -17.67
N GLN A 459 -15.86 11.74 -18.08
CA GLN A 459 -16.17 13.07 -17.55
C GLN A 459 -16.64 12.99 -16.10
N CYS A 460 -17.35 11.92 -15.73
CA CYS A 460 -17.66 11.61 -14.35
C CYS A 460 -16.40 11.31 -13.52
N SER A 461 -15.47 10.51 -14.05
CA SER A 461 -14.16 10.26 -13.43
C SER A 461 -13.35 11.54 -13.21
N ALA A 462 -13.33 12.42 -14.21
CA ALA A 462 -12.68 13.73 -14.13
C ALA A 462 -13.31 14.63 -13.06
N LEU A 463 -14.64 14.65 -12.98
CA LEU A 463 -15.40 15.38 -11.97
C LEU A 463 -15.08 14.88 -10.56
N VAL A 464 -15.13 13.55 -10.34
CA VAL A 464 -14.80 12.95 -9.03
C VAL A 464 -13.37 13.29 -8.63
N PHE A 465 -12.41 13.13 -9.56
CA PHE A 465 -11.02 13.49 -9.32
C PHE A 465 -10.87 14.96 -8.90
N MET A 466 -11.53 15.89 -9.59
CA MET A 466 -11.48 17.31 -9.23
C MET A 466 -12.04 17.59 -7.85
N LEU A 467 -13.20 17.03 -7.51
CA LEU A 467 -13.84 17.23 -6.21
C LEU A 467 -12.95 16.70 -5.09
N GLN A 468 -12.26 15.59 -5.34
CA GLN A 468 -11.30 15.03 -4.41
C GLN A 468 -10.07 15.91 -4.25
N MET A 469 -9.61 16.59 -5.31
CA MET A 469 -8.34 17.32 -5.35
C MET A 469 -8.47 18.84 -5.17
N SER A 470 -9.69 19.38 -5.19
CA SER A 470 -9.99 20.81 -5.00
C SER A 470 -9.59 21.28 -3.60
N GLU A 471 -8.93 22.43 -3.52
CA GLU A 471 -8.66 23.14 -2.26
C GLU A 471 -9.92 23.83 -1.71
N GLU A 472 -10.90 24.14 -2.59
CA GLU A 472 -12.21 24.63 -2.22
C GLU A 472 -13.11 23.44 -1.86
N VAL A 473 -13.57 23.41 -0.60
CA VAL A 473 -14.54 22.43 -0.11
C VAL A 473 -15.86 22.64 -0.84
N LEU A 474 -16.27 21.68 -1.67
CA LEU A 474 -17.65 21.60 -2.12
C LEU A 474 -18.43 20.84 -1.05
N ASP A 475 -19.21 21.57 -0.26
CA ASP A 475 -19.94 21.04 0.90
C ASP A 475 -21.00 19.97 0.52
N GLU A 476 -21.41 19.88 -0.75
CA GLU A 476 -22.33 18.84 -1.24
C GLU A 476 -22.19 18.66 -2.77
N LEU A 477 -21.90 17.44 -3.23
CA LEU A 477 -22.01 17.07 -4.64
C LEU A 477 -23.42 16.56 -4.91
N ASP A 478 -24.26 17.39 -5.51
CA ASP A 478 -25.58 17.00 -5.97
C ASP A 478 -25.50 16.42 -7.39
N LEU A 479 -25.30 15.11 -7.49
CA LEU A 479 -25.25 14.38 -8.76
C LEU A 479 -26.54 14.53 -9.58
N GLN A 480 -27.69 14.86 -8.95
CA GLN A 480 -28.95 15.09 -9.67
C GLN A 480 -28.97 16.38 -10.49
N LYS A 481 -27.99 17.28 -10.29
CA LYS A 481 -27.80 18.47 -11.13
C LYS A 481 -27.07 18.17 -12.44
N TYR A 482 -26.55 16.97 -12.61
CA TYR A 482 -25.81 16.54 -13.81
C TYR A 482 -26.62 15.47 -14.55
N ASN A 483 -26.65 15.55 -15.87
CA ASN A 483 -27.24 14.49 -16.70
C ASN A 483 -26.19 13.36 -16.80
N THR A 484 -26.33 12.30 -16.01
CA THR A 484 -25.41 11.16 -15.99
C THR A 484 -26.13 9.88 -16.42
N SER A 485 -25.43 9.00 -17.14
CA SER A 485 -25.95 7.67 -17.45
C SER A 485 -26.14 6.84 -16.16
N TRP A 486 -27.00 5.81 -16.19
CA TRP A 486 -27.18 4.91 -15.03
C TRP A 486 -25.84 4.29 -14.58
N HIS A 487 -24.98 3.91 -15.55
CA HIS A 487 -23.63 3.45 -15.31
C HIS A 487 -22.75 4.53 -14.66
N GLY A 488 -22.70 5.74 -15.24
CA GLY A 488 -21.93 6.85 -14.70
C GLY A 488 -22.33 7.25 -13.28
N THR A 489 -23.59 7.07 -12.89
CA THR A 489 -24.09 7.36 -11.53
C THR A 489 -23.63 6.31 -10.51
N THR A 490 -23.78 5.01 -10.85
CA THR A 490 -23.24 3.92 -10.02
C THR A 490 -21.72 3.93 -9.95
N GLU A 491 -21.06 4.39 -11.00
CA GLU A 491 -19.61 4.49 -11.06
C GLU A 491 -19.09 5.72 -10.34
N THR A 492 -19.79 6.86 -10.30
CA THR A 492 -19.42 7.97 -9.40
C THR A 492 -19.51 7.58 -7.93
N ASP A 493 -20.50 6.78 -7.55
CA ASP A 493 -20.65 6.27 -6.18
C ASP A 493 -19.56 5.21 -5.87
N SER A 494 -19.32 4.25 -6.78
CA SER A 494 -18.24 3.25 -6.66
C SER A 494 -16.84 3.88 -6.71
N SER A 495 -16.61 4.85 -7.60
CA SER A 495 -15.34 5.57 -7.74
C SER A 495 -15.09 6.50 -6.57
N CYS A 496 -16.11 7.12 -5.96
CA CYS A 496 -15.91 7.84 -4.70
C CYS A 496 -15.41 6.91 -3.58
N GLU A 497 -15.84 5.65 -3.57
CA GLU A 497 -15.35 4.62 -2.63
C GLU A 497 -14.02 3.97 -3.07
N GLU A 498 -13.76 3.77 -4.36
CA GLU A 498 -12.58 3.09 -4.92
C GLU A 498 -11.39 4.03 -5.17
N LEU A 499 -11.59 5.33 -5.25
CA LEU A 499 -10.50 6.30 -5.45
C LEU A 499 -9.81 6.76 -4.17
N GLN A 500 -10.38 6.44 -3.01
CA GLN A 500 -9.59 6.33 -1.78
C GLN A 500 -8.71 5.07 -1.78
N LYS A 501 -9.03 4.07 -2.63
CA LYS A 501 -8.35 2.76 -2.72
C LYS A 501 -7.25 2.70 -3.79
N GLY A 502 -7.09 3.74 -4.63
CA GLY A 502 -6.05 3.88 -5.68
C GLY A 502 -4.67 4.35 -5.19
N TRP A 503 -4.33 4.11 -3.92
CA TRP A 503 -3.05 4.48 -3.30
C TRP A 503 -2.28 3.26 -2.77
#